data_AF-A0A8S0FQ83-F1
#
_entry.id   AF-A0A8S0FQ83-F1
#
_cell.length_a   1.000
_cell.length_b   1.000
_cell.length_c   1.000
_cell.angle_alpha   90.00
_cell.angle_beta   90.00
_cell.angle_gamma   90.00
#
_symmetry.space_group_name_H-M   'P 1'
#
loop_
_entity.id
_entity.type
_entity.pdbx_description
1 polymer ?
#
loop_
_entity_poly.entity_id
_entity_poly.type
_entity_poly.pdbx_seq_one_letter_code
_entity_poly.pdbx_strand_id
1 'polypeptide(L)' 'MQLPRAGHDVKKFIKPAELLGWVDQTSLKERHMTGLHYNPITNTFKLGPGVDVNYMLHTQNK' A
#
# COMPACT_ATOMS: atom_id res chain seq x y z
N MET A 1 -32.36 5.89 7.65
CA MET A 1 -31.77 5.95 6.30
C MET A 1 -30.40 5.26 6.38
N GLN A 2 -30.32 3.99 5.99
CA GLN A 2 -29.04 3.26 5.98
C GLN A 2 -28.39 3.54 4.63
N LEU A 3 -27.25 4.25 4.67
CA LEU A 3 -26.41 4.47 3.51
C LEU A 3 -25.99 3.10 2.94
N PRO A 4 -26.09 2.87 1.63
CA PRO A 4 -25.60 1.64 1.04
C PRO A 4 -24.10 1.59 1.34
N ARG A 5 -23.66 0.53 2.02
CA ARG A 5 -22.25 0.26 2.27
C ARG A 5 -21.58 0.25 0.90
N ALA A 6 -20.95 1.36 0.54
CA ALA A 6 -20.13 1.45 -0.64
C ALA A 6 -19.19 0.26 -0.55
N GLY A 7 -19.24 -0.60 -1.57
CA GLY A 7 -18.31 -1.69 -1.77
C GLY A 7 -16.92 -1.11 -1.92
N HIS A 8 -16.31 -0.72 -0.81
CA HIS A 8 -14.88 -0.74 -0.66
C HIS A 8 -14.57 -2.22 -0.68
N ASP A 9 -14.44 -2.73 -1.90
CA ASP A 9 -13.94 -4.04 -2.22
C ASP A 9 -12.51 -4.02 -1.70
N VAL A 10 -12.34 -4.23 -0.39
CA VAL A 10 -11.06 -4.53 0.24
C VAL A 10 -10.61 -5.94 -0.17
N LYS A 11 -11.05 -6.39 -1.35
CA LYS A 11 -10.69 -7.65 -1.96
C LYS A 11 -9.24 -7.51 -2.36
N LYS A 12 -8.42 -8.20 -1.58
CA LYS A 12 -6.98 -8.38 -1.73
C LYS A 12 -6.18 -7.23 -1.12
N PHE A 13 -6.29 -7.10 0.20
CA PHE A 13 -5.10 -6.80 1.00
C PHE A 13 -4.04 -7.88 0.74
N ILE A 14 -3.34 -7.79 -0.39
CA ILE A 14 -2.12 -8.55 -0.63
C ILE A 14 -1.18 -8.09 0.46
N LYS A 15 -0.67 -9.01 1.27
CA LYS A 15 0.31 -8.63 2.29
C LYS A 15 1.54 -8.07 1.57
N PRO A 16 2.16 -6.99 2.07
CA PRO A 16 3.35 -6.44 1.44
C PRO A 16 4.43 -7.52 1.24
N ALA A 17 4.57 -8.46 2.17
CA ALA A 17 5.47 -9.61 2.05
C ALA A 17 5.20 -10.52 0.84
N GLU A 18 3.93 -10.75 0.47
CA GLU A 18 3.58 -11.56 -0.71
C GLU A 18 3.92 -10.82 -2.01
N LEU A 19 3.62 -9.52 -2.04
CA LEU A 19 3.91 -8.68 -3.20
C LEU A 19 5.43 -8.54 -3.41
N LEU A 20 6.21 -8.42 -2.33
CA LEU A 20 7.68 -8.46 -2.39
C LEU A 20 8.20 -9.80 -2.91
N GLY A 21 7.61 -10.92 -2.47
CA GLY A 21 7.95 -12.25 -2.98
C GLY A 21 7.69 -12.41 -4.48
N TRP A 22 6.68 -11.75 -5.04
CA TRP A 22 6.45 -11.73 -6.49
C TRP A 22 7.42 -10.83 -7.24
N VAL A 23 7.78 -9.68 -6.66
CA VAL A 23 8.77 -8.77 -7.25
C VAL A 23 10.15 -9.42 -7.29
N ASP A 24 10.54 -10.15 -6.24
CA ASP A 24 11.83 -10.86 -6.16
C ASP A 24 11.96 -11.98 -7.22
N GLN A 25 10.84 -12.58 -7.64
CA GLN A 25 10.79 -13.55 -8.74
C GLN A 25 10.98 -12.91 -10.13
N THR A 26 11.08 -11.59 -10.21
CA THR A 26 11.30 -10.85 -11.46
C THR A 26 12.66 -10.15 -11.44
N SER A 27 13.07 -9.57 -12.58
CA SER A 27 14.29 -8.73 -12.65
C SER A 27 14.15 -7.38 -11.92
N LEU A 28 12.99 -7.10 -11.32
CA LEU A 28 12.70 -5.87 -10.61
C LEU A 28 13.26 -5.94 -9.18
N LYS A 29 13.98 -4.89 -8.76
CA LYS A 29 14.40 -4.74 -7.37
C LYS A 29 13.53 -3.72 -6.64
N GLU A 30 13.01 -4.13 -5.48
CA GLU A 30 12.49 -3.21 -4.47
C GLU A 30 13.56 -2.15 -4.17
N ARG A 31 13.21 -0.88 -4.33
CA ARG A 31 14.05 0.26 -3.94
C ARG A 31 13.54 0.95 -2.70
N HIS A 32 12.21 1.12 -2.61
CA HIS A 32 11.60 1.81 -1.50
C HIS A 32 10.15 1.36 -1.37
N MET A 33 9.73 1.08 -0.14
CA MET A 33 8.35 0.84 0.21
C MET A 33 7.94 1.86 1.26
N THR A 34 6.89 2.63 0.99
CA THR A 34 6.40 3.65 1.92
C THR A 34 4.91 3.50 2.14
N GLY A 35 4.45 3.77 3.36
CA GLY A 35 3.05 3.75 3.70
C GLY A 35 2.41 5.12 3.50
N LEU A 36 1.13 5.13 3.10
CA LEU A 36 0.34 6.35 3.08
C LEU A 36 -0.41 6.48 4.41
N HIS A 37 -0.04 7.48 5.20
CA HIS A 37 -0.67 7.80 6.47
C HIS A 37 -1.60 8.99 6.29
N TYR A 38 -2.89 8.78 6.51
CA TYR A 38 -3.85 9.87 6.51
C TYR A 38 -3.89 10.53 7.91
N ASN A 39 -3.63 11.82 7.96
CA ASN A 39 -3.79 12.59 9.18
C ASN A 39 -5.16 13.30 9.19
N PRO A 40 -6.14 12.83 9.99
CA PRO A 40 -7.46 13.46 10.05
C PRO A 40 -7.43 14.86 10.66
N ILE A 41 -6.40 15.20 11.45
CA ILE A 41 -6.29 16.49 12.12
C ILE A 41 -5.92 17.59 11.13
N THR A 42 -4.99 17.29 10.21
CA THR A 42 -4.55 18.25 9.18
C THR A 42 -5.17 17.99 7.82
N ASN A 43 -6.05 16.98 7.72
CA ASN A 43 -6.66 16.50 6.49
C ASN A 43 -5.64 16.26 5.36
N THR A 44 -4.44 15.78 5.73
CA THR A 44 -3.31 15.64 4.80
C THR A 44 -2.83 14.20 4.75
N PHE A 45 -2.41 13.77 3.57
CA PHE A 45 -1.73 12.50 3.38
C PHE A 45 -0.22 12.70 3.53
N LYS A 46 0.42 11.87 4.34
CA LYS A 46 1.86 11.86 4.53
C LYS A 46 2.44 10.49 4.19
N LEU A 47 3.58 10.51 3.51
CA LEU A 47 4.38 9.32 3.25
C LEU A 47 5.22 9.05 4.50
N GLY A 48 5.12 7.86 5.06
CA GLY A 48 5.78 7.53 6.33
C GLY A 48 6.04 6.04 6.51
N PRO A 49 6.91 5.66 7.46
CA PRO A 49 7.11 4.27 7.82
C PRO A 49 5.85 3.71 8.48
N GLY A 50 5.29 2.65 7.91
CA GLY A 50 4.09 1.98 8.42
C GLY A 50 3.19 1.49 7.28
N VAL A 51 3.34 0.23 6.92
CA VAL A 51 2.67 -0.43 5.78
C VAL A 51 1.46 -1.28 6.20
N ASP A 52 0.82 -0.90 7.31
CA ASP A 52 -0.22 -1.71 7.98
C ASP A 52 -1.50 -1.84 7.14
N VAL A 53 -1.85 -0.78 6.37
CA VAL A 53 -3.09 -0.71 5.59
C VAL A 53 -2.96 -0.09 4.18
N ASN A 54 -1.88 0.62 3.86
CA ASN A 54 -1.70 1.19 2.52
C ASN A 54 -0.21 1.34 2.24
N TYR A 55 0.27 0.74 1.15
CA TYR A 55 1.69 0.75 0.80
C TYR A 55 1.88 1.08 -0.68
N MET A 56 2.88 1.91 -0.97
CA MET A 56 3.38 2.19 -2.30
C MET A 56 4.74 1.54 -2.45
N LEU A 57 4.87 0.63 -3.41
CA LEU A 57 6.13 -0.02 -3.73
C LEU A 57 6.74 0.64 -4.97
N HIS A 58 7.99 1.09 -4.82
CA HIS A 58 8.81 1.52 -5.93
C HIS A 58 9.79 0.41 -6.29
N THR A 59 9.59 -0.19 -7.46
CA THR A 59 10.51 -1.17 -8.04
C THR A 59 11.27 -0.57 -9.22
N GLN A 60 12.56 -0.86 -9.32
CA GLN A 60 13.39 -0.46 -10.44
C GLN A 60 13.95 -1.70 -11.13
N ASN A 61 13.87 -1.74 -12.47
CA ASN A 61 14.52 -2.80 -13.24
C ASN A 61 16.05 -2.64 -13.16
N LYS A 62 16.74 -3.76 -13.04
CA LYS A 62 18.21 -3.78 -13.02
C LYS A 62 18.82 -3.34 -14.35
#